data_AF-A0A7K7Q052-F1
#
_entry.id   AF-A0A7K7Q052-F1
#
_cell.length_a   1.000
_cell.length_b   1.000
_cell.length_c   1.000
_cell.angle_alpha   90.00
_cell.angle_beta   90.00
_cell.angle_gamma   90.00
#
_symmetry.space_group_name_H-M   'P 1'
#
loop_
_entity.id
_entity.type
_entity.pdbx_description
1 polymer ?
#
loop_
_entity_poly.entity_id
_entity_poly.type
_entity_poly.pdbx_seq_one_letter_code
_entity_poly.pdbx_strand_id
1 'polypeptide(L)'
;GKRLEDFEKHTMKILIFFLILSVFACSGFPTYDYDLSITQEALNASIARINSQSWSRNLYGVVRSRVTGVEMWDSDAYGLDLWFSIRETVCTKASGRDPFTCDFKTGPFIPTASCRSVVEVSGELIANITVRCHRGTFSSESMSSEEMMHVPIMTPNRQGSAHKEGKP
;
A
#
# COMPACT_ATOMS: atom_id res chain seq x y z
N GLY A 1 53.17 -5.20 -31.31
CA GLY A 1 52.90 -5.66 -29.93
C GLY A 1 52.01 -4.67 -29.21
N LYS A 2 52.58 -3.66 -28.55
CA LYS A 2 51.91 -2.75 -27.59
C LYS A 2 50.56 -2.12 -28.00
N ARG A 3 50.40 -1.68 -29.25
CA ARG A 3 49.15 -1.02 -29.70
C ARG A 3 47.95 -1.99 -29.74
N LEU A 4 48.19 -3.28 -29.94
CA LEU A 4 47.13 -4.31 -29.96
C LEU A 4 46.67 -4.64 -28.53
N GLU A 5 47.62 -4.74 -27.59
CA GLU A 5 47.39 -5.05 -26.18
C GLU A 5 46.65 -3.92 -25.43
N ASP A 6 46.93 -2.65 -25.76
CA ASP A 6 46.20 -1.51 -25.21
C ASP A 6 44.77 -1.42 -25.74
N PHE A 7 44.53 -1.83 -26.99
CA PHE A 7 43.21 -1.88 -27.60
C PHE A 7 42.35 -2.98 -26.97
N GLU A 8 42.95 -4.15 -26.72
CA GLU A 8 42.34 -5.30 -26.05
C GLU A 8 42.01 -4.98 -24.58
N LYS A 9 42.90 -4.27 -23.89
CA LYS A 9 42.68 -3.79 -22.52
C LYS A 9 41.55 -2.75 -22.43
N HIS A 10 41.43 -1.86 -23.40
CA HIS A 10 40.33 -0.89 -23.43
C HIS A 10 39.00 -1.52 -23.80
N THR A 11 38.97 -2.44 -24.76
CA THR A 11 37.76 -3.20 -25.11
C THR A 11 37.28 -4.06 -23.94
N MET A 12 38.18 -4.74 -23.23
CA MET A 12 37.84 -5.47 -21.99
C MET A 12 37.21 -4.57 -20.91
N LYS A 13 37.78 -3.38 -20.68
CA LYS A 13 37.22 -2.41 -19.71
C LYS A 13 35.83 -1.90 -20.10
N ILE A 14 35.61 -1.65 -21.39
CA ILE A 14 34.32 -1.21 -21.93
C ILE A 14 33.28 -2.32 -21.73
N LEU A 15 33.62 -3.57 -22.03
CA LEU A 15 32.73 -4.72 -21.83
C LEU A 15 32.34 -4.90 -20.35
N ILE A 16 33.31 -4.78 -19.43
CA ILE A 16 33.06 -4.85 -17.98
C ILE A 16 32.11 -3.72 -17.55
N PHE A 17 32.31 -2.50 -18.04
CA PHE A 17 31.45 -1.37 -17.71
C PHE A 17 29.99 -1.57 -18.18
N PHE A 18 29.80 -2.09 -19.40
CA PHE A 18 28.46 -2.43 -19.91
C PHE A 18 27.81 -3.57 -19.12
N LEU A 19 28.57 -4.57 -18.69
CA LEU A 19 28.05 -5.66 -17.85
C LEU A 19 27.63 -5.16 -16.46
N ILE A 20 28.39 -4.25 -15.85
CA ILE A 20 28.02 -3.66 -14.55
C ILE A 20 26.77 -2.80 -14.68
N LEU A 21 26.68 -1.99 -15.73
CA LEU A 21 25.49 -1.16 -16.02
C LEU A 21 24.25 -2.01 -16.31
N SER A 22 24.38 -3.12 -17.04
CA SER A 22 23.24 -3.99 -17.34
C SER A 22 22.72 -4.71 -16.09
N VAL A 23 23.60 -5.15 -15.19
CA VAL A 23 23.19 -5.73 -13.89
C VAL A 23 22.48 -4.69 -13.02
N PHE A 24 22.98 -3.46 -12.98
CA PHE A 24 22.34 -2.36 -12.23
C PHE A 24 21.00 -1.90 -12.83
N ALA A 25 20.85 -1.96 -14.15
CA ALA A 25 19.61 -1.59 -14.82
C ALA A 25 18.55 -2.71 -14.80
N CYS A 26 18.95 -3.98 -14.62
CA CYS A 26 18.05 -5.13 -14.61
C CYS A 26 17.62 -5.59 -13.22
N SER A 27 17.94 -4.88 -12.14
CA SER A 27 17.26 -5.07 -10.85
C SER A 27 15.85 -4.48 -10.91
N GLY A 28 15.00 -5.07 -11.75
CA GLY A 28 13.57 -4.82 -11.75
C GLY A 28 12.97 -5.44 -10.51
N PHE A 29 12.25 -4.64 -9.72
CA PHE A 29 11.43 -5.16 -8.63
C PHE A 29 10.37 -6.09 -9.25
N PRO A 30 10.15 -7.31 -8.73
CA PRO A 30 9.12 -8.19 -9.26
C PRO A 30 7.76 -7.51 -9.03
N THR A 31 7.15 -7.04 -10.11
CA THR A 31 5.74 -6.68 -10.11
C THR A 31 4.96 -7.98 -10.27
N TYR A 32 4.54 -8.56 -9.15
CA TYR A 32 3.65 -9.72 -9.19
C TYR A 32 2.31 -9.27 -9.78
N ASP A 33 1.95 -9.83 -10.93
CA ASP A 33 0.61 -9.70 -11.51
C ASP A 33 -0.30 -10.64 -10.73
N TYR A 34 -0.77 -10.17 -9.57
CA TYR A 34 -1.71 -10.93 -8.76
C TYR A 34 -3.01 -11.06 -9.55
N ASP A 35 -3.47 -12.30 -9.74
CA ASP A 35 -4.64 -12.55 -10.57
C ASP A 35 -5.83 -11.74 -10.06
N LEU A 36 -6.37 -10.92 -10.95
CA LEU A 36 -7.52 -10.05 -10.69
C LEU A 36 -8.69 -10.88 -10.10
N SER A 37 -8.77 -12.17 -10.48
CA SER A 37 -9.76 -13.12 -9.96
C SER A 37 -9.72 -13.25 -8.43
N ILE A 38 -8.54 -13.48 -7.85
CA ILE A 38 -8.37 -13.65 -6.40
C ILE A 38 -8.66 -12.35 -5.67
N THR A 39 -8.30 -11.20 -6.24
CA THR A 39 -8.60 -9.91 -5.60
C THR A 39 -10.11 -9.65 -5.51
N GLN A 40 -10.87 -10.06 -6.53
CA GLN A 40 -12.34 -9.94 -6.53
C GLN A 40 -12.97 -10.93 -5.54
N GLU A 41 -12.47 -12.16 -5.48
CA GLU A 41 -12.95 -13.16 -4.51
C GLU A 41 -12.68 -12.72 -3.07
N ALA A 42 -11.47 -12.22 -2.80
CA ALA A 42 -11.08 -11.67 -1.52
C ALA A 42 -11.96 -10.49 -1.09
N LEU A 43 -12.32 -9.60 -2.01
CA LEU A 43 -13.25 -8.49 -1.76
C LEU A 43 -14.67 -9.00 -1.46
N ASN A 44 -15.15 -9.98 -2.23
CA ASN A 44 -16.47 -10.58 -2.01
C ASN A 44 -16.55 -11.24 -0.63
N ALA A 45 -15.54 -12.04 -0.28
CA ALA A 45 -15.46 -12.71 1.01
C ALA A 45 -15.35 -11.70 2.17
N SER A 46 -14.61 -10.59 1.98
CA SER A 46 -14.53 -9.49 2.96
C SER A 46 -15.89 -8.83 3.20
N ILE A 47 -16.68 -8.61 2.15
CA ILE A 47 -18.04 -8.03 2.27
C ILE A 47 -19.02 -9.01 2.87
N ALA A 48 -18.93 -10.29 2.52
CA ALA A 48 -19.72 -11.35 3.14
C ALA A 48 -19.46 -11.42 4.66
N ARG A 49 -18.19 -11.28 5.09
CA ARG A 49 -17.79 -11.19 6.51
C ARG A 49 -18.44 -9.98 7.20
N ILE A 50 -18.43 -8.80 6.58
CA ILE A 50 -19.07 -7.59 7.13
C ILE A 50 -20.60 -7.79 7.25
N ASN A 51 -21.22 -8.36 6.21
CA ASN A 51 -22.66 -8.56 6.18
C ASN A 51 -23.14 -9.63 7.17
N SER A 52 -22.33 -10.64 7.48
CA SER A 52 -22.65 -11.61 8.52
C SER A 52 -22.46 -11.06 9.94
N GLN A 53 -21.45 -10.22 10.17
CA GLN A 53 -21.14 -9.69 11.51
C GLN A 53 -21.91 -8.41 11.88
N SER A 54 -22.35 -7.63 10.90
CA SER A 54 -23.03 -6.35 11.17
C SER A 54 -24.46 -6.55 11.69
N TRP A 55 -24.92 -5.65 12.57
CA TRP A 55 -26.31 -5.66 13.09
C TRP A 55 -27.33 -4.98 12.17
N SER A 56 -26.91 -4.46 11.02
CA SER A 56 -27.84 -3.84 10.06
C SER A 56 -28.83 -4.87 9.52
N ARG A 57 -30.07 -4.44 9.25
CA ARG A 57 -31.10 -5.25 8.58
C ARG A 57 -30.85 -5.38 7.07
N ASN A 58 -30.12 -4.43 6.49
CA ASN A 58 -29.80 -4.41 5.07
C ASN A 58 -28.35 -4.80 4.82
N LEU A 59 -28.07 -5.19 3.59
CA LEU A 59 -26.73 -5.51 3.13
C LEU A 59 -25.93 -4.22 2.93
N TYR A 60 -24.63 -4.28 3.22
CA TYR A 60 -23.65 -3.31 2.78
C TYR A 60 -23.06 -3.75 1.44
N GLY A 61 -22.92 -2.80 0.51
CA GLY A 61 -22.25 -2.98 -0.76
C GLY A 61 -20.98 -2.12 -0.84
N VAL A 62 -20.10 -2.45 -1.79
CA VAL A 62 -18.83 -1.74 -2.04
C VAL A 62 -19.06 -0.53 -2.94
N VAL A 63 -18.63 0.64 -2.52
CA VAL A 63 -18.66 1.86 -3.34
C VAL A 63 -17.39 1.99 -4.17
N ARG A 64 -16.23 1.77 -3.53
CA ARG A 64 -14.89 1.78 -4.17
C ARG A 64 -13.97 0.82 -3.44
N SER A 65 -13.05 0.19 -4.15
CA SER A 65 -12.01 -0.69 -3.61
C SER A 65 -10.67 -0.45 -4.29
N ARG A 66 -9.58 -0.75 -3.58
CA ARG A 66 -8.22 -0.79 -4.10
C ARG A 66 -7.39 -1.81 -3.31
N VAL A 67 -6.45 -2.45 -3.97
CA VAL A 67 -5.38 -3.21 -3.29
C VAL A 67 -4.36 -2.20 -2.78
N THR A 68 -4.03 -2.26 -1.49
CA THR A 68 -3.05 -1.35 -0.86
C THR A 68 -1.69 -1.99 -0.66
N GLY A 69 -1.61 -3.32 -0.67
CA GLY A 69 -0.35 -4.03 -0.54
C GLY A 69 -0.54 -5.54 -0.57
N VAL A 70 0.58 -6.24 -0.72
CA VAL A 70 0.67 -7.69 -0.57
C VAL A 70 1.87 -8.02 0.31
N GLU A 71 1.65 -8.87 1.29
CA GLU A 71 2.68 -9.36 2.20
C GLU A 71 2.90 -10.85 1.94
N MET A 72 4.05 -11.21 1.38
CA MET A 72 4.40 -12.61 1.13
C MET A 72 4.90 -13.25 2.44
N TRP A 73 4.35 -14.40 2.80
CA TRP A 73 4.76 -15.16 3.98
C TRP A 73 5.56 -16.42 3.61
N ASP A 74 5.11 -17.11 2.56
CA ASP A 74 5.78 -18.28 1.98
C ASP A 74 5.61 -18.26 0.45
N SER A 75 6.20 -19.23 -0.23
CA SER A 75 6.11 -19.45 -1.68
C SER A 75 4.68 -19.60 -2.20
N ASP A 76 3.76 -20.10 -1.38
CA ASP A 76 2.35 -20.33 -1.71
C ASP A 76 1.37 -19.60 -0.78
N ALA A 77 1.87 -18.82 0.18
CA ALA A 77 1.07 -18.13 1.18
C ALA A 77 1.37 -16.62 1.22
N TYR A 78 0.33 -15.79 1.09
CA TYR A 78 0.45 -14.34 1.12
C TYR A 78 -0.80 -13.67 1.70
N GLY A 79 -0.59 -12.50 2.29
CA GLY A 79 -1.66 -11.61 2.77
C GLY A 79 -1.95 -10.50 1.75
N LEU A 80 -3.19 -10.40 1.30
CA LEU A 80 -3.69 -9.33 0.44
C LEU A 80 -4.32 -8.23 1.31
N ASP A 81 -3.77 -7.02 1.28
CA ASP A 81 -4.32 -5.85 1.98
C ASP A 81 -5.24 -5.06 1.03
N LEU A 82 -6.50 -4.97 1.40
CA LEU A 82 -7.56 -4.31 0.66
C LEU A 82 -8.06 -3.10 1.43
N TRP A 83 -8.14 -1.97 0.75
CA TRP A 83 -8.89 -0.80 1.21
C TRP A 83 -10.16 -0.65 0.39
N PHE A 84 -11.31 -0.55 1.05
CA PHE A 84 -12.57 -0.32 0.36
C PHE A 84 -13.55 0.49 1.21
N SER A 85 -14.48 1.15 0.54
CA SER A 85 -15.56 1.90 1.16
C SER A 85 -16.88 1.19 0.97
N ILE A 86 -17.69 1.16 2.03
CA ILE A 86 -18.99 0.49 2.03
C ILE A 86 -20.12 1.47 2.31
N ARG A 87 -21.29 1.15 1.77
CA ARG A 87 -22.54 1.89 2.01
C ARG A 87 -23.70 0.90 2.15
N GLU A 88 -24.67 1.25 2.99
CA GLU A 88 -25.87 0.44 3.17
C GLU A 88 -26.73 0.46 1.89
N THR A 89 -27.23 -0.71 1.51
CA THR A 89 -28.09 -0.92 0.34
C THR A 89 -29.57 -0.98 0.72
N VAL A 90 -30.45 -0.98 -0.28
CA VAL A 90 -31.89 -1.19 -0.10
C VAL A 90 -32.25 -2.66 0.12
N CYS A 91 -31.35 -3.58 -0.21
CA CYS A 91 -31.58 -5.01 -0.08
C CYS A 91 -31.49 -5.47 1.38
N THR A 92 -32.51 -6.18 1.84
CA THR A 92 -32.50 -6.79 3.17
C THR A 92 -31.59 -8.02 3.18
N LYS A 93 -30.97 -8.33 4.32
CA LYS A 93 -30.15 -9.54 4.46
C LYS A 93 -30.93 -10.84 4.23
N ALA A 94 -32.21 -10.84 4.57
CA ALA A 94 -33.12 -11.97 4.38
C ALA A 94 -33.45 -12.24 2.90
N SER A 95 -33.19 -11.29 1.99
CA SER A 95 -33.50 -11.44 0.57
C SER A 95 -32.60 -12.44 -0.17
N GLY A 96 -31.44 -12.79 0.40
CA GLY A 96 -30.46 -13.67 -0.25
C GLY A 96 -29.85 -13.08 -1.54
N ARG A 97 -30.07 -11.80 -1.83
CA ARG A 97 -29.52 -11.13 -3.01
C ARG A 97 -28.03 -10.85 -2.84
N ASP A 98 -27.35 -10.82 -3.97
CA ASP A 98 -25.95 -10.40 -4.04
C ASP A 98 -25.82 -8.88 -3.77
N PRO A 99 -25.05 -8.45 -2.75
CA PRO A 99 -24.78 -7.04 -2.46
C PRO A 99 -24.27 -6.22 -3.66
N PHE A 100 -23.60 -6.82 -4.64
CA PHE A 100 -23.08 -6.11 -5.82
C PHE A 100 -24.17 -5.72 -6.83
N THR A 101 -25.34 -6.37 -6.75
CA THR A 101 -26.50 -6.09 -7.63
C THR A 101 -27.52 -5.15 -6.99
N CYS A 102 -27.28 -4.74 -5.75
CA CYS A 102 -28.22 -4.00 -4.94
C CYS A 102 -27.95 -2.50 -4.98
N ASP A 103 -29.00 -1.72 -5.20
CA ASP A 103 -28.90 -0.27 -5.16
C ASP A 103 -28.56 0.23 -3.75
N PHE A 104 -27.74 1.27 -3.69
CA PHE A 104 -27.46 1.95 -2.43
C PHE A 104 -28.68 2.72 -1.92
N LYS A 105 -28.81 2.81 -0.60
CA LYS A 105 -29.76 3.76 -0.02
C LYS A 105 -29.38 5.17 -0.41
N THR A 106 -30.39 5.95 -0.76
CA THR A 106 -30.25 7.37 -1.10
C THR A 106 -30.79 8.22 0.03
N GLY A 107 -30.03 9.23 0.45
CA GLY A 107 -30.46 10.17 1.48
C GLY A 107 -29.31 11.02 2.01
N PRO A 108 -29.60 12.18 2.63
CA PRO A 108 -28.59 13.14 3.07
C PRO A 108 -27.70 12.64 4.22
N PHE A 109 -28.12 11.59 4.94
CA PHE A 109 -27.43 11.10 6.14
C PHE A 109 -27.00 9.63 6.04
N ILE A 110 -26.88 9.08 4.83
CA ILE A 110 -26.40 7.69 4.66
C ILE A 110 -24.87 7.69 4.81
N PRO A 111 -24.31 7.15 5.92
CA PRO A 111 -22.88 7.17 6.12
C PRO A 111 -22.18 6.22 5.15
N THR A 112 -21.01 6.64 4.68
CA THR A 112 -20.06 5.72 4.03
C THR A 112 -19.00 5.36 5.08
N ALA A 113 -18.68 4.08 5.20
CA ALA A 113 -17.63 3.60 6.09
C ALA A 113 -16.41 3.18 5.27
N SER A 114 -15.22 3.44 5.79
CA SER A 114 -13.96 3.01 5.19
C SER A 114 -13.47 1.77 5.91
N CYS A 115 -13.12 0.74 5.16
CA CYS A 115 -12.71 -0.56 5.67
C CYS A 115 -11.32 -0.92 5.14
N ARG A 116 -10.53 -1.54 6.01
CA ARG A 116 -9.29 -2.23 5.66
C ARG A 116 -9.51 -3.72 5.93
N SER A 117 -9.18 -4.56 4.96
CA SER A 117 -9.26 -6.01 5.07
C SER A 117 -7.92 -6.63 4.73
N VAL A 118 -7.47 -7.56 5.57
CA VAL A 118 -6.31 -8.40 5.28
C VAL A 118 -6.86 -9.80 5.02
N VAL A 119 -6.63 -10.30 3.81
CA VAL A 119 -7.08 -11.61 3.35
C VAL A 119 -5.87 -12.51 3.17
N GLU A 120 -5.80 -13.57 3.94
CA GLU A 120 -4.74 -14.56 3.88
C GLU A 120 -5.10 -15.58 2.81
N VAL A 121 -4.22 -15.77 1.84
CA VAL A 121 -4.37 -16.72 0.73
C VAL A 121 -3.27 -17.77 0.85
N SER A 122 -3.62 -19.05 0.76
CA SER A 122 -2.70 -20.17 0.74
C SER A 122 -3.10 -21.16 -0.36
N GLY A 123 -2.19 -21.48 -1.27
CA GLY A 123 -2.46 -22.40 -2.38
C GLY A 123 -3.67 -21.98 -3.23
N GLU A 124 -3.80 -20.68 -3.52
CA GLU A 124 -4.91 -20.04 -4.26
C GLU A 124 -6.27 -20.03 -3.53
N LEU A 125 -6.33 -20.48 -2.28
CA LEU A 125 -7.55 -20.49 -1.47
C LEU A 125 -7.50 -19.44 -0.37
N ILE A 126 -8.65 -18.84 -0.04
CA ILE A 126 -8.77 -17.92 1.09
C ILE A 126 -8.71 -18.71 2.41
N ALA A 127 -7.62 -18.55 3.15
CA ALA A 127 -7.40 -19.21 4.44
C ALA A 127 -8.06 -18.43 5.59
N ASN A 128 -7.93 -17.10 5.60
CA ASN A 128 -8.45 -16.26 6.68
C ASN A 128 -8.76 -14.84 6.19
N ILE A 129 -9.66 -14.15 6.91
CA ILE A 129 -10.13 -12.81 6.56
C ILE A 129 -10.27 -11.99 7.85
N THR A 130 -9.52 -10.89 7.93
CA THR A 130 -9.63 -9.91 9.01
C THR A 130 -10.07 -8.57 8.45
N VAL A 131 -11.26 -8.10 8.82
CA VAL A 131 -11.81 -6.82 8.37
C VAL A 131 -11.96 -5.85 9.52
N ARG A 132 -11.52 -4.60 9.33
CA ARG A 132 -11.77 -3.49 10.25
C ARG A 132 -12.36 -2.31 9.51
N CYS A 133 -13.56 -1.91 9.92
CA CYS A 133 -14.27 -0.78 9.36
C CYS A 133 -14.31 0.38 10.35
N HIS A 134 -14.09 1.58 9.84
CA HIS A 134 -14.19 2.83 10.57
C HIS A 134 -15.30 3.65 9.94
N ARG A 135 -16.20 4.18 10.76
CA ARG A 135 -17.25 5.07 10.28
C ARG A 135 -16.58 6.36 9.81
N GLY A 136 -16.80 6.73 8.56
CA GLY A 136 -16.31 7.99 8.02
C GLY A 136 -16.95 9.15 8.79
N THR A 137 -16.21 9.70 9.75
CA THR A 137 -16.12 11.16 9.81
C THR A 137 -15.11 11.54 8.73
N PHE A 138 -15.28 12.68 8.07
CA PHE A 138 -14.33 13.15 7.06
C PHE A 138 -12.95 13.35 7.69
N SER A 139 -12.16 12.28 7.78
CA SER A 139 -10.77 12.35 8.19
C SER A 139 -9.97 12.67 6.95
N SER A 140 -9.60 13.93 6.80
CA SER A 140 -8.68 14.41 5.77
C SER A 140 -7.46 13.51 5.72
N GLU A 141 -7.26 12.87 4.57
CA GLU A 141 -6.08 12.07 4.25
C GLU A 141 -4.85 13.01 4.35
N SER A 142 -4.14 12.96 5.48
CA SER A 142 -2.86 13.66 5.63
C SER A 142 -1.78 12.71 5.14
N MET A 143 -1.36 12.87 3.88
CA MET A 143 -0.17 12.20 3.37
C MET A 143 1.05 12.82 4.05
N SER A 144 1.57 12.18 5.10
CA SER A 144 2.85 12.52 5.69
C SER A 144 3.95 11.98 4.78
N SER A 145 4.46 12.80 3.87
CA SER A 145 5.65 12.51 3.08
C SER A 145 6.86 12.55 4.03
N GLU A 146 7.45 11.38 4.30
CA GLU A 146 8.71 11.30 5.00
C GLU A 146 9.84 11.68 4.03
N GLU A 147 10.18 12.97 3.96
CA GLU A 147 11.36 13.45 3.23
C GLU A 147 12.55 13.59 4.18
N MET A 148 13.32 12.50 4.35
CA MET A 148 14.72 12.54 4.78
C MET A 148 15.57 12.59 3.50
N MET A 149 16.53 13.48 3.25
CA MET A 149 17.48 14.17 4.11
C MET A 149 18.12 15.30 3.27
N HIS A 150 18.04 16.56 3.69
CA HIS A 150 18.99 17.59 3.28
C HIS A 150 19.57 18.19 4.55
N VAL A 151 20.85 17.90 4.80
CA VAL A 151 21.63 18.53 5.88
C VAL A 151 22.22 19.82 5.32
N PRO A 152 21.85 21.02 5.80
CA PRO A 152 22.57 22.23 5.48
C PRO A 152 23.81 22.35 6.37
N ILE A 153 24.92 22.67 5.72
CA ILE A 153 26.23 22.96 6.28
C ILE A 153 26.14 24.16 7.23
N MET A 154 26.60 24.01 8.47
CA MET A 154 26.76 25.12 9.42
C MET A 154 28.24 25.38 9.69
N THR A 155 28.74 26.56 9.31
CA THR A 155 29.95 27.18 9.89
C THR A 155 29.81 28.70 9.82
N PRO A 156 30.55 29.49 10.61
CA PRO A 156 30.50 29.58 12.07
C PRO A 156 30.16 31.03 12.50
N ASN A 157 29.37 31.23 13.56
CA ASN A 157 29.12 32.59 14.04
C ASN A 157 30.06 32.97 15.20
N ARG A 158 30.79 34.06 14.96
CA ARG A 158 31.50 34.87 15.95
C ARG A 158 30.50 35.39 16.99
N GLN A 159 30.80 35.25 18.28
CA GLN A 159 30.58 36.32 19.26
C GLN A 159 31.30 35.96 20.58
N GLY A 160 32.38 36.68 20.89
CA GLY A 160 33.03 36.65 22.20
C GLY A 160 32.96 38.05 22.79
N SER A 161 31.95 38.31 23.61
CA SER A 161 31.74 39.57 24.31
C SER A 161 32.68 39.66 25.53
N ALA A 162 33.36 40.80 25.66
CA ALA A 162 34.20 41.15 26.79
C ALA A 162 33.36 41.58 28.00
N HIS A 163 33.76 41.15 29.21
CA HIS A 163 33.40 41.82 30.46
C HIS A 163 34.56 41.66 31.47
N LYS A 164 35.22 42.78 31.80
CA LYS A 164 35.94 43.00 33.07
C LYS A 164 34.89 43.30 34.15
N GLU A 165 35.03 42.98 35.44
CA GLU A 165 36.11 43.34 36.35
C GLU A 165 35.84 42.71 37.74
N GLY A 166 36.86 42.54 38.58
CA GLY A 166 36.70 42.24 40.01
C GLY A 166 37.90 41.55 40.65
N LYS A 167 38.80 42.33 41.24
CA LYS A 167 39.98 41.89 41.99
C LYS A 167 39.81 42.18 43.50
N PRO A 168 40.62 41.55 44.35
CA PRO A 168 41.54 42.30 45.22
C PRO A 168 43.02 42.03 44.89
#